data_AF-W7SR54-F1
#
_entry.id   AF-W7SR54-F1
#
_cell.length_a   1.000
_cell.length_b   1.000
_cell.length_c   1.000
_cell.angle_alpha   90.00
_cell.angle_beta   90.00
_cell.angle_gamma   90.00
#
_symmetry.space_group_name_H-M   'P 1'
#
loop_
_entity.id
_entity.type
_entity.pdbx_description
1 polymer ?
#
loop_
_entity_poly.entity_id
_entity_poly.type
_entity_poly.pdbx_seq_one_letter_code
_entity_poly.pdbx_strand_id
1 'polypeptide(L)'
;MTETLEERREAARKRVEDRRGFLPHLVSYLFINGTLLFVWANTGPSGFFWPAIVMFSWGIGLVMHAWTAFVRKPITEADIDRELARERPADNGPVPR
;
A
#
# COMPACT_ATOMS: atom_id res chain seq x y z
N MET A 1 12.02 -29.01 -2.32
CA MET A 1 11.43 -28.66 -1.00
C MET A 1 11.96 -27.32 -0.48
N THR A 2 13.20 -26.95 -0.77
CA THR A 2 13.82 -25.65 -0.41
C THR A 2 13.21 -24.44 -1.13
N GLU A 3 12.83 -24.57 -2.41
CA GLU A 3 12.13 -23.50 -3.19
C GLU A 3 10.92 -22.94 -2.45
N THR A 4 10.04 -23.82 -1.97
CA THR A 4 8.81 -23.40 -1.26
C THR A 4 9.06 -22.65 0.05
N LEU A 5 10.22 -22.84 0.68
CA LEU A 5 10.57 -22.14 1.93
C LEU A 5 11.14 -20.75 1.64
N GLU A 6 11.99 -20.62 0.62
CA GLU A 6 12.55 -19.33 0.20
C GLU A 6 11.47 -18.41 -0.37
N GLU A 7 10.58 -18.92 -1.25
CA GLU A 7 9.42 -18.17 -1.79
C GLU A 7 8.51 -17.64 -0.65
N ARG A 8 8.22 -18.49 0.34
CA ARG A 8 7.42 -18.09 1.51
C ARG A 8 8.12 -17.02 2.34
N ARG A 9 9.45 -17.06 2.42
CA ARG A 9 10.27 -16.11 3.19
C ARG A 9 10.36 -14.76 2.49
N GLU A 10 10.50 -14.76 1.17
CA GLU A 10 10.48 -13.54 0.35
C GLU A 10 9.10 -12.87 0.37
N ALA A 11 8.02 -13.65 0.21
CA ALA A 11 6.66 -13.14 0.33
C ALA A 11 6.38 -12.55 1.73
N ALA A 12 6.91 -13.17 2.78
CA ALA A 12 6.81 -12.64 4.15
C ALA A 12 7.62 -11.34 4.32
N ARG A 13 8.84 -11.26 3.75
CA ARG A 13 9.65 -10.03 3.76
C ARG A 13 8.95 -8.89 3.06
N LYS A 14 8.43 -9.11 1.84
CA LYS A 14 7.75 -8.10 1.03
C LYS A 14 6.54 -7.50 1.77
N ARG A 15 5.77 -8.34 2.47
CA ARG A 15 4.65 -7.91 3.33
C ARG A 15 5.09 -7.03 4.51
N VAL A 16 6.26 -7.27 5.07
CA VAL A 16 6.81 -6.45 6.17
C VAL A 16 7.37 -5.13 5.63
N GLU A 17 8.02 -5.16 4.47
CA GLU A 17 8.56 -4.00 3.77
C GLU A 17 7.45 -3.01 3.38
N ASP A 18 6.37 -3.50 2.75
CA ASP A 18 5.23 -2.67 2.32
C ASP A 18 4.56 -1.97 3.50
N ARG A 19 4.42 -2.67 4.64
CA ARG A 19 3.88 -2.09 5.88
C ARG A 19 4.81 -1.03 6.48
N ARG A 20 6.12 -1.21 6.37
CA ARG A 20 7.12 -0.24 6.84
C ARG A 20 7.16 1.00 5.96
N GLY A 21 6.90 0.89 4.66
CA GLY A 21 6.83 2.04 3.75
C GLY A 21 5.69 3.02 4.08
N PHE A 22 4.57 2.53 4.64
CA PHE A 22 3.43 3.39 4.99
C PHE A 22 3.61 4.16 6.31
N LEU A 23 4.36 3.61 7.27
CA LEU A 23 4.55 4.21 8.59
C LEU A 23 5.08 5.66 8.54
N PRO A 24 6.14 5.97 7.78
CA PRO A 24 6.66 7.33 7.62
C PRO A 24 5.58 8.31 7.15
N HIS A 25 4.77 7.91 6.17
CA HIS A 25 3.70 8.77 5.64
C HIS A 25 2.62 9.06 6.68
N LEU A 26 2.23 8.05 7.48
CA LEU A 26 1.29 8.24 8.58
C LEU A 26 1.85 9.16 9.67
N VAL A 27 3.12 8.98 10.05
CA VAL A 27 3.79 9.81 11.06
C VAL A 27 3.89 11.26 10.58
N SER A 28 4.31 11.49 9.33
CA SER A 28 4.34 12.83 8.74
C SER A 28 2.95 13.47 8.69
N TYR A 29 1.91 12.69 8.35
CA TYR A 29 0.54 13.19 8.36
C TYR A 29 0.10 13.63 9.77
N LEU A 30 0.31 12.81 10.80
CA LEU A 30 -0.06 13.18 12.17
C LEU A 30 0.72 14.40 12.66
N PHE A 31 2.01 14.49 12.34
CA PHE A 31 2.86 15.60 12.73
C PHE A 31 2.44 16.93 12.09
N ILE A 32 2.20 16.94 10.77
CA ILE A 32 1.78 18.15 10.03
C ILE A 32 0.39 18.58 10.49
N ASN A 33 -0.57 17.66 10.57
CA ASN A 33 -1.94 18.01 10.98
C ASN A 33 -2.02 18.44 12.46
N GLY A 34 -1.23 17.81 13.33
CA GLY A 34 -1.08 18.26 14.72
C GLY A 34 -0.50 19.68 14.81
N THR A 35 0.49 19.99 13.98
CA THR A 35 1.09 21.34 13.91
C THR A 35 0.08 22.37 13.38
N LEU A 36 -0.69 22.04 12.33
CA LEU A 36 -1.75 22.89 11.79
C LEU A 36 -2.84 23.17 12.84
N LEU A 37 -3.26 22.13 13.56
CA LEU A 37 -4.24 22.25 14.63
C LEU A 37 -3.71 23.12 15.78
N PHE A 38 -2.45 22.93 16.17
CA PHE A 38 -1.79 23.73 17.19
C PHE A 38 -1.70 25.20 16.79
N VAL A 39 -1.30 25.50 15.55
CA VAL A 39 -1.24 26.88 15.03
C VAL A 39 -2.62 27.51 15.04
N TRP A 40 -3.65 26.81 14.55
CA TRP A 40 -5.03 27.33 14.55
C TRP A 40 -5.55 27.60 15.96
N ALA A 41 -5.32 26.68 16.91
CA ALA A 41 -5.73 26.85 18.30
C ALA A 41 -5.06 28.05 18.97
N ASN A 42 -3.80 28.33 18.64
CA ASN A 42 -3.05 29.48 19.20
C ASN A 42 -3.31 30.81 18.47
N THR A 43 -3.77 30.78 17.22
CA THR A 43 -4.04 32.00 16.43
C THR A 43 -5.41 32.62 16.74
N GLY A 44 -6.23 31.94 17.54
CA GLY A 44 -7.58 32.39 17.90
C GLY A 44 -8.64 31.64 17.09
N PRO A 45 -9.39 30.70 17.70
CA PRO A 45 -10.38 29.87 17.00
C PRO A 45 -11.66 30.62 16.60
N SER A 46 -11.65 31.96 16.55
CA SER A 46 -12.81 32.80 16.22
C SER A 46 -13.14 32.84 14.72
N GLY A 47 -12.32 32.20 13.87
CA GLY A 47 -12.49 32.15 12.42
C GLY A 47 -12.77 30.75 11.87
N PHE A 48 -12.93 30.69 10.55
CA PHE A 48 -13.13 29.44 9.80
C PHE A 48 -12.01 28.43 10.06
N PHE A 49 -12.38 27.16 10.28
CA PHE A 49 -11.45 26.06 10.56
C PHE A 49 -10.76 25.60 9.28
N TRP A 50 -9.90 26.46 8.73
CA TRP A 50 -9.11 26.19 7.52
C TRP A 50 -8.24 24.92 7.58
N PRO A 51 -7.74 24.43 8.75
CA PRO A 51 -7.04 23.16 8.82
C PRO A 51 -7.89 21.98 8.36
N ALA A 52 -9.22 22.05 8.48
CA ALA A 52 -10.10 20.98 8.01
C ALA A 52 -10.01 20.75 6.51
N ILE A 53 -9.90 21.80 5.70
CA ILE A 53 -9.77 21.64 4.24
C ILE A 53 -8.46 20.91 3.91
N VAL A 54 -7.36 21.30 4.56
CA VAL A 54 -6.04 20.69 4.37
C VAL A 54 -6.06 19.22 4.83
N MET A 55 -6.61 18.95 6.01
CA MET A 55 -6.82 17.58 6.52
C MET A 55 -7.63 16.73 5.55
N PHE A 56 -8.72 17.27 4.98
CA PHE A 56 -9.62 16.52 4.12
C PHE A 56 -8.96 16.20 2.76
N SER A 57 -8.35 17.21 2.13
CA SER A 57 -7.73 17.06 0.81
C SER A 57 -6.49 16.15 0.85
N TRP A 58 -5.64 16.27 1.87
CA TRP A 58 -4.51 15.36 2.05
C TRP A 58 -4.89 14.01 2.64
N GLY A 59 -5.90 13.96 3.50
CA GLY A 59 -6.39 12.72 4.13
C GLY A 59 -6.86 11.69 3.10
N ILE A 60 -7.49 12.13 2.00
CA ILE A 60 -7.90 11.25 0.89
C ILE A 60 -6.69 10.57 0.26
N GLY A 61 -5.60 11.31 0.00
CA GLY A 61 -4.36 10.74 -0.55
C GLY A 61 -3.75 9.69 0.38
N LEU A 62 -3.72 9.96 1.69
CA LEU A 62 -3.23 9.01 2.69
C LEU A 62 -4.10 7.75 2.76
N VAL A 63 -5.43 7.89 2.72
CA VAL A 63 -6.37 6.75 2.73
C VAL A 63 -6.18 5.88 1.49
N MET A 64 -5.99 6.48 0.30
CA MET A 64 -5.68 5.71 -0.90
C MET A 64 -4.36 4.94 -0.76
N HIS A 65 -3.33 5.57 -0.20
CA HIS A 65 -2.04 4.92 0.03
C HIS A 65 -2.13 3.78 1.07
N ALA A 66 -2.91 3.99 2.14
CA ALA A 66 -3.21 2.97 3.14
C ALA A 66 -3.97 1.80 2.53
N TRP A 67 -4.96 2.07 1.67
CA TRP A 67 -5.72 1.05 0.97
C TRP A 67 -4.81 0.19 0.07
N THR A 68 -3.86 0.79 -0.64
CA THR A 68 -2.89 0.04 -1.43
C THR A 68 -1.92 -0.78 -0.58
N ALA A 69 -1.51 -0.28 0.59
CA ALA A 69 -0.56 -0.96 1.47
C ALA A 69 -1.18 -2.08 2.32
N PHE A 70 -2.45 -1.94 2.73
CA PHE A 70 -3.13 -2.87 3.65
C PHE A 70 -4.25 -3.69 3.04
N VAL A 71 -4.95 -3.17 2.01
CA VAL A 71 -6.17 -3.79 1.47
C VAL A 71 -5.92 -4.45 0.12
N ARG A 72 -5.13 -3.84 -0.78
CA ARG A 72 -4.66 -4.57 -1.97
C ARG A 72 -3.70 -5.65 -1.51
N LYS A 73 -4.10 -6.91 -1.70
CA LYS A 73 -3.16 -8.03 -1.59
C LYS A 73 -2.04 -7.77 -2.60
N PRO A 74 -0.76 -7.86 -2.21
CA PRO A 74 0.33 -7.85 -3.18
C PRO A 74 0.08 -9.02 -4.14
N ILE A 75 0.21 -8.75 -5.45
CA ILE A 75 0.11 -9.79 -6.48
C ILE A 75 1.09 -10.90 -6.10
N THR A 76 0.56 -12.06 -5.76
CA THR A 76 1.39 -13.20 -5.36
C THR A 76 1.98 -13.84 -6.60
N GLU A 77 3.18 -14.43 -6.51
CA GLU A 77 3.72 -15.25 -7.61
C GLU A 77 2.74 -16.35 -8.02
N ALA A 78 1.98 -16.90 -7.08
CA ALA A 78 0.88 -17.81 -7.35
C ALA A 78 -0.27 -17.22 -8.20
N ASP A 79 -0.52 -15.90 -8.14
CA ASP A 79 -1.50 -15.23 -9.00
C ASP A 79 -0.90 -15.00 -10.39
N ILE A 80 0.40 -14.69 -10.48
CA ILE A 80 1.15 -14.55 -11.74
C ILE A 80 1.24 -15.89 -12.45
N ASP A 81 1.61 -16.97 -11.75
CA ASP A 81 1.67 -18.34 -12.27
C ASP A 81 0.30 -18.84 -12.69
N ARG A 82 -0.76 -18.49 -11.94
CA ARG A 82 -2.14 -18.80 -12.33
C ARG A 82 -2.55 -18.08 -13.60
N GLU A 83 -2.14 -16.83 -13.79
CA GLU A 83 -2.41 -16.07 -15.02
C GLU A 83 -1.56 -16.59 -16.19
N LEU A 84 -0.27 -16.89 -15.98
CA LEU A 84 0.61 -17.53 -16.96
C LEU A 84 0.14 -18.92 -17.37
N ALA A 85 -0.37 -19.72 -16.43
CA ALA A 85 -1.00 -21.02 -16.72
C ALA A 85 -2.33 -20.88 -17.45
N ARG A 86 -2.99 -19.72 -17.34
CA ARG A 86 -4.18 -19.35 -18.13
C ARG A 86 -3.82 -18.90 -19.54
N GLU A 87 -2.71 -18.18 -19.68
CA GLU A 87 -2.22 -17.65 -20.96
C GLU A 87 -1.45 -18.66 -21.78
N ARG A 88 -0.87 -19.70 -21.18
CA ARG A 88 -0.32 -20.86 -21.89
C ARG A 88 -1.49 -21.77 -22.25
N PRO A 89 -2.10 -21.65 -23.46
CA PRO A 89 -3.05 -22.65 -23.87
C PRO A 89 -2.26 -23.96 -23.98
N ALA A 90 -2.93 -25.08 -23.82
CA ALA A 90 -2.34 -26.38 -24.10
C ALA A 90 -1.87 -26.44 -25.57
N ASP A 91 -0.66 -25.95 -25.86
CA ASP A 91 0.09 -26.32 -27.06
C ASP A 91 0.61 -27.74 -26.84
N ASN A 92 -0.35 -28.66 -26.90
CA ASN A 92 -0.13 -30.09 -27.06
C ASN A 92 0.00 -30.36 -28.57
N GLY A 93 0.93 -29.68 -29.22
CA GLY A 93 1.36 -30.02 -30.58
C GLY A 93 2.32 -31.22 -30.52
N PRO A 94 2.04 -32.35 -31.19
CA PRO A 94 2.96 -33.49 -31.20
C PRO A 94 4.30 -33.08 -31.84
N VAL A 95 5.40 -33.38 -31.14
CA VAL A 95 6.77 -33.22 -31.63
C VAL A 95 6.91 -34.04 -32.93
N PRO A 96 7.18 -33.40 -34.08
CA PRO A 96 7.46 -34.14 -35.30
C PRO A 96 8.78 -34.91 -35.12
N ARG A 97 8.73 -36.21 -35.40
CA ARG A 97 9.88 -37.12 -35.35
C ARG A 97 10.87 -36.84 -36.47
#